data_AF-A0A7C4JVS7-F1
#
_entry.id   AF-A0A7C4JVS7-F1
#
_cell.length_a   1.000
_cell.length_b   1.000
_cell.length_c   1.000
_cell.angle_alpha   90.00
_cell.angle_beta   90.00
_cell.angle_gamma   90.00
#
_symmetry.space_group_name_H-M   'P 1'
#
loop_
_entity.id
_entity.type
_entity.pdbx_description
1 polymer ?
#
loop_
_entity_poly.entity_id
_entity_poly.type
_entity_poly.pdbx_seq_one_letter_code
_entity_poly.pdbx_strand_id
1 'polypeptide(L)'
;MKDPWPSVVAAALSGTGMSAEVDERLSPVEILAMARLLHRAAAPLAVATGRPLLPPLPDHRAVCPDDVVLLLASLVQQPLFRGVLPEFLALLEHRRWRLPPEWLPLVLDIVVKEKEKMLTPAVRRALGPLATWLAAQDSRWTNFFFPKSREQRKPSLRPARPEVLRVHWPALPYALWERCVLAWAQSDDAWASSTSALVLALLQSIHPWPQPLTAALWTAWERTSAHSAHTVPSHWHQLWQAAALRAAPEHLLDVQRTSLWPYPWQTLMSHVRDVVAFRARMLHVFRRG
;
A
#
# COMPACT_ATOMS: atom_id res chain seq x y z
N MET A 1 -29.56 10.13 -10.13
CA MET A 1 -29.22 11.42 -9.48
C MET A 1 -28.12 12.04 -10.33
N LYS A 2 -28.33 13.23 -10.89
CA LYS A 2 -27.27 13.98 -11.59
C LYS A 2 -26.29 14.48 -10.54
N ASP A 3 -25.01 14.19 -10.69
CA ASP A 3 -23.98 14.71 -9.79
C ASP A 3 -24.05 16.24 -9.77
N PRO A 4 -24.13 16.90 -8.60
CA PRO A 4 -24.17 18.37 -8.50
C PRO A 4 -22.80 19.02 -8.77
N TRP A 5 -21.78 18.22 -9.06
CA TRP A 5 -20.40 18.68 -9.24
C TRP A 5 -20.17 19.59 -10.46
N PRO A 6 -20.76 19.33 -11.65
CA PRO A 6 -20.51 20.15 -12.84
C PRO A 6 -21.02 21.59 -12.70
N SER A 7 -22.15 21.81 -12.02
CA SER A 7 -22.75 23.14 -11.91
C SER A 7 -22.02 24.04 -10.91
N VAL A 8 -21.50 23.48 -9.82
CA VAL A 8 -20.73 24.23 -8.81
C VAL A 8 -19.37 24.67 -9.37
N VAL A 9 -18.71 23.79 -10.14
CA VAL A 9 -17.44 24.12 -10.80
C VAL A 9 -17.63 25.14 -11.92
N ALA A 10 -18.69 25.01 -12.72
CA ALA A 10 -19.02 25.98 -13.78
C ALA A 10 -19.30 27.39 -13.21
N ALA A 11 -20.00 27.49 -12.08
CA ALA A 11 -20.28 28.75 -11.41
C ALA A 11 -19.00 29.40 -10.83
N ALA A 12 -18.09 28.60 -10.27
CA ALA A 12 -16.80 29.09 -9.77
C ALA A 12 -15.89 29.60 -10.91
N LEU A 13 -15.89 28.92 -12.06
CA LEU A 13 -15.10 29.31 -13.23
C LEU A 13 -15.66 30.54 -13.96
N SER A 14 -16.99 30.73 -13.95
CA SER A 14 -17.65 31.88 -14.57
C SER A 14 -17.19 33.23 -13.97
N GLY A 15 -16.76 33.25 -12.71
CA GLY A 15 -16.18 34.43 -12.07
C GLY A 15 -14.75 34.76 -12.49
N THR A 16 -14.06 33.86 -13.19
CA THR A 16 -12.65 34.02 -13.58
C THR A 16 -12.45 34.46 -15.03
N GLY A 17 -13.53 34.61 -15.80
CA GLY A 17 -13.47 34.95 -17.23
C GLY A 17 -12.92 33.82 -18.12
N MET A 18 -12.68 32.63 -17.57
CA MET A 18 -12.33 31.46 -18.36
C MET A 18 -13.59 30.86 -18.98
N SER A 19 -13.60 30.69 -20.30
CA SER A 19 -14.69 30.05 -21.04
C SER A 19 -14.96 28.65 -20.49
N ALA A 20 -16.23 28.34 -20.20
CA ALA A 20 -16.67 27.05 -19.63
C ALA A 20 -16.68 25.90 -20.64
N GLU A 21 -16.11 26.10 -21.84
CA GLU A 21 -15.76 25.00 -22.73
C GLU A 21 -14.56 24.25 -22.14
N VAL A 22 -14.86 23.39 -21.17
CA VAL A 22 -13.89 22.47 -20.58
C VAL A 22 -13.50 21.48 -21.68
N ASP A 23 -12.40 21.78 -22.35
CA ASP A 23 -11.75 20.87 -23.28
C ASP A 23 -11.47 19.55 -22.53
N GLU A 24 -11.99 18.43 -23.02
CA GLU A 24 -11.98 17.09 -22.38
C GLU A 24 -10.55 16.51 -22.16
N ARG A 25 -9.51 17.31 -22.37
CA ARG A 25 -8.10 16.91 -22.42
C ARG A 25 -7.24 17.54 -21.35
N LEU A 26 -7.82 18.06 -20.26
CA LEU A 26 -7.00 18.50 -19.13
C LEU A 26 -6.18 17.32 -18.59
N SER A 27 -4.87 17.50 -18.59
CA SER A 27 -3.95 16.50 -18.07
C SER A 27 -4.17 16.34 -16.55
N PRO A 28 -3.92 15.14 -15.98
CA PRO A 28 -4.04 14.92 -14.54
C PRO A 28 -3.23 15.92 -13.69
N VAL A 29 -2.13 16.45 -14.24
CA VAL A 29 -1.28 17.46 -13.60
C VAL A 29 -1.99 18.82 -13.54
N GLU A 30 -2.66 19.24 -14.61
CA GLU A 30 -3.41 20.50 -14.66
C GLU A 30 -4.62 20.47 -13.73
N ILE A 31 -5.32 19.34 -13.66
CA ILE A 31 -6.43 19.14 -12.69
C ILE A 31 -5.90 19.31 -11.26
N LEU A 32 -4.72 18.76 -10.96
CA LEU A 32 -4.13 18.85 -9.63
C LEU A 32 -3.62 20.26 -9.29
N ALA A 33 -3.04 20.95 -10.28
CA ALA A 33 -2.62 22.34 -10.15
C ALA A 33 -3.82 23.26 -9.89
N MET A 34 -4.92 23.07 -10.64
CA MET A 34 -6.15 23.84 -10.49
C MET A 34 -6.83 23.56 -9.14
N ALA A 35 -6.86 22.29 -8.70
CA ALA A 35 -7.34 21.93 -7.36
C ALA A 35 -6.50 22.59 -6.24
N ARG A 36 -5.17 22.65 -6.39
CA ARG A 36 -4.26 23.33 -5.44
C ARG A 36 -4.52 24.84 -5.39
N LEU A 37 -4.73 25.48 -6.55
CA LEU A 37 -5.06 26.91 -6.63
C LEU A 37 -6.41 27.22 -5.99
N LEU A 38 -7.44 26.43 -6.31
CA LEU A 38 -8.77 26.56 -5.72
C LEU A 38 -8.74 26.33 -4.20
N HIS A 39 -8.00 25.31 -3.72
CA HIS A 39 -7.87 25.07 -2.29
C HIS A 39 -7.13 26.22 -1.58
N ARG A 40 -6.09 26.80 -2.19
CA ARG A 40 -5.39 27.98 -1.64
C ARG A 40 -6.29 29.21 -1.62
N ALA A 41 -7.10 29.42 -2.66
CA ALA A 41 -8.05 30.52 -2.72
C ALA A 41 -9.26 30.34 -1.78
N ALA A 42 -9.68 29.09 -1.53
CA ALA A 42 -10.78 28.76 -0.63
C ALA A 42 -10.38 28.79 0.85
N ALA A 43 -9.09 28.65 1.19
CA ALA A 43 -8.60 28.73 2.56
C ALA A 43 -8.98 30.04 3.28
N PRO A 44 -8.82 31.24 2.68
CA PRO A 44 -9.32 32.48 3.27
C PRO A 44 -10.85 32.60 3.30
N LEU A 45 -11.58 31.98 2.37
CA LEU A 45 -13.05 32.00 2.36
C LEU A 45 -13.66 31.10 3.44
N ALA A 46 -13.01 30.00 3.80
CA ALA A 46 -13.41 29.14 4.91
C ALA A 46 -13.42 29.89 6.25
N VAL A 47 -12.51 30.86 6.43
CA VAL A 47 -12.44 31.74 7.63
C VAL A 47 -13.71 32.59 7.78
N ALA A 48 -14.39 32.93 6.68
CA ALA A 48 -15.62 33.73 6.71
C ALA A 48 -16.89 32.92 7.06
N THR A 49 -16.84 31.58 6.98
CA THR A 49 -18.05 30.73 7.11
C THR A 49 -18.37 30.27 8.54
N GLY A 50 -17.69 30.79 9.57
CA GLY A 50 -17.99 30.43 10.96
C GLY A 50 -17.76 28.94 11.30
N ARG A 51 -17.13 28.17 10.39
CA ARG A 51 -16.58 26.86 10.75
C ARG A 51 -15.53 27.09 11.82
N PRO A 52 -15.54 26.33 12.93
CA PRO A 52 -14.53 26.46 13.97
C PRO A 52 -13.16 26.39 13.31
N LEU A 53 -12.36 27.43 13.52
CA LEU A 53 -10.98 27.52 13.04
C LEU A 53 -10.28 26.25 13.52
N LEU A 54 -10.01 25.35 12.57
CA LEU A 54 -9.30 24.13 12.87
C LEU A 54 -7.96 24.52 13.51
N PRO A 55 -7.56 23.86 14.61
CA PRO A 55 -6.29 24.16 15.23
C PRO A 55 -5.18 23.98 14.17
N PRO A 56 -4.16 24.85 14.18
CA PRO A 56 -3.09 24.80 13.20
C PRO A 56 -2.50 23.39 13.12
N LEU A 57 -2.18 22.96 11.91
CA LEU A 57 -1.68 21.60 11.66
C LEU A 57 -0.45 21.35 12.56
N PRO A 58 -0.49 20.36 13.47
CA PRO A 58 0.54 20.18 14.50
C PRO A 58 1.85 19.57 13.95
N ASP A 59 2.07 19.60 12.63
CA ASP A 59 3.16 18.92 11.97
C ASP A 59 4.05 19.90 11.20
N HIS A 60 5.24 20.14 11.74
CA HIS A 60 6.25 21.05 11.19
C HIS A 60 7.16 20.39 10.14
N ARG A 61 6.95 19.11 9.81
CA ARG A 61 7.72 18.42 8.78
C ARG A 61 7.54 19.07 7.41
N ALA A 62 8.57 18.98 6.57
CA ALA A 62 8.48 19.41 5.19
C ALA A 62 7.43 18.57 4.44
N VAL A 63 6.63 19.22 3.59
CA VAL A 63 5.71 18.51 2.68
C VAL A 63 6.55 17.68 1.71
N CYS A 64 6.12 16.47 1.40
CA CYS A 64 6.84 15.63 0.44
C CYS A 64 6.93 16.33 -0.94
N PRO A 65 8.03 16.11 -1.68
CA PRO A 65 8.23 16.70 -3.00
C PRO A 65 7.22 16.18 -4.02
N ASP A 66 7.00 16.94 -5.10
CA ASP A 66 5.93 16.66 -6.08
C ASP A 66 6.08 15.32 -6.79
N ASP A 67 7.31 14.84 -7.02
CA ASP A 67 7.60 13.52 -7.57
C ASP A 67 7.09 12.37 -6.67
N VAL A 68 7.21 12.53 -5.35
CA VAL A 68 6.64 11.61 -4.35
C VAL A 68 5.11 11.70 -4.31
N VAL A 69 4.54 12.88 -4.55
CA VAL A 69 3.07 13.05 -4.68
C VAL A 69 2.53 12.30 -5.89
N LEU A 70 3.25 12.30 -7.03
CA LEU A 70 2.86 11.52 -8.22
C LEU A 70 2.85 10.00 -7.94
N LEU A 71 3.81 9.51 -7.15
CA LEU A 71 3.82 8.11 -6.71
C LEU A 71 2.61 7.80 -5.80
N LEU A 72 2.28 8.71 -4.89
CA LEU A 72 1.10 8.58 -4.03
C LEU A 72 -0.20 8.56 -4.83
N ALA A 73 -0.30 9.40 -5.86
CA ALA A 73 -1.46 9.40 -6.75
C ALA A 73 -1.66 8.03 -7.39
N SER A 74 -0.57 7.42 -7.86
CA SER A 74 -0.60 6.07 -8.43
C SER A 74 -1.05 5.01 -7.41
N LEU A 75 -0.56 5.09 -6.17
CA LEU A 75 -0.96 4.18 -5.07
C LEU A 75 -2.45 4.28 -4.74
N VAL A 76 -3.00 5.49 -4.75
CA VAL A 76 -4.40 5.73 -4.41
C VAL A 76 -5.33 5.30 -5.54
N GLN A 77 -4.98 5.64 -6.78
CA GLN A 77 -5.80 5.40 -7.96
C GLN A 77 -5.79 3.92 -8.39
N GLN A 78 -4.67 3.23 -8.24
CA GLN A 78 -4.51 1.85 -8.72
C GLN A 78 -4.53 0.85 -7.58
N PRO A 79 -5.57 0.00 -7.45
CA PRO A 79 -5.65 -1.02 -6.41
C PRO A 79 -4.46 -1.97 -6.40
N LEU A 80 -3.87 -2.22 -7.57
CA LEU A 80 -2.72 -3.11 -7.75
C LEU A 80 -1.51 -2.69 -6.90
N PHE A 81 -1.30 -1.39 -6.69
CA PHE A 81 -0.12 -0.89 -5.98
C PHE A 81 -0.35 -0.71 -4.47
N ARG A 82 -1.56 -0.89 -3.96
CA ARG A 82 -1.88 -0.62 -2.54
C ARG A 82 -1.06 -1.45 -1.56
N GLY A 83 -0.65 -2.66 -1.95
CA GLY A 83 0.27 -3.48 -1.14
C GLY A 83 1.64 -2.83 -0.87
N VAL A 84 2.04 -1.83 -1.68
CA VAL A 84 3.29 -1.06 -1.53
C VAL A 84 3.12 0.15 -0.57
N LEU A 85 1.88 0.51 -0.23
CA LEU A 85 1.57 1.64 0.66
C LEU A 85 2.27 1.58 2.03
N PRO A 86 2.39 0.43 2.74
CA PRO A 86 3.09 0.40 4.01
C PRO A 86 4.57 0.80 3.88
N GLU A 87 5.23 0.35 2.82
CA GLU A 87 6.63 0.69 2.54
C GLU A 87 6.78 2.17 2.15
N PHE A 88 5.88 2.68 1.31
CA PHE A 88 5.84 4.10 0.98
C PHE A 88 5.72 5.00 2.22
N LEU A 89 4.83 4.63 3.16
CA LEU A 89 4.67 5.37 4.42
C LEU A 89 5.89 5.27 5.33
N ALA A 90 6.56 4.11 5.37
CA ALA A 90 7.80 3.94 6.10
C ALA A 90 8.94 4.81 5.52
N LEU A 91 9.01 4.93 4.19
CA LEU A 91 9.99 5.80 3.51
C LEU A 91 9.72 7.28 3.81
N LEU A 92 8.46 7.71 3.84
CA LEU A 92 8.08 9.06 4.26
C LEU A 92 8.47 9.34 5.71
N GLU A 93 8.23 8.40 6.62
CA GLU A 93 8.63 8.49 8.02
C GLU A 93 10.16 8.63 8.13
N HIS A 94 10.92 7.79 7.43
CA HIS A 94 12.37 7.81 7.41
C HIS A 94 12.93 9.15 6.92
N ARG A 95 12.37 9.71 5.85
CA ARG A 95 12.72 11.04 5.31
C ARG A 95 12.15 12.21 6.11
N ARG A 96 11.34 11.94 7.15
CA ARG A 96 10.61 12.94 7.93
C ARG A 96 9.79 13.91 7.06
N TRP A 97 9.20 13.39 5.98
CA TRP A 97 8.27 14.14 5.16
C TRP A 97 6.83 13.94 5.62
N ARG A 98 6.00 14.99 5.47
CA ARG A 98 4.56 14.91 5.67
C ARG A 98 3.84 14.76 4.33
N LEU A 99 2.74 14.02 4.36
CA LEU A 99 1.82 13.98 3.24
C LEU A 99 1.12 15.33 3.06
N PRO A 100 0.78 15.73 1.82
CA PRO A 100 -0.05 16.90 1.60
C PRO A 100 -1.45 16.65 2.20
N PRO A 101 -2.06 17.68 2.83
CA PRO A 101 -3.35 17.57 3.51
C PRO A 101 -4.47 17.03 2.61
N GLU A 102 -4.44 17.35 1.32
CA GLU A 102 -5.42 16.90 0.33
C GLU A 102 -5.42 15.38 0.08
N TRP A 103 -4.29 14.71 0.28
CA TRP A 103 -4.15 13.26 0.03
C TRP A 103 -4.45 12.42 1.27
N LEU A 104 -4.39 13.02 2.45
CA LEU A 104 -4.53 12.32 3.72
C LEU A 104 -5.87 11.59 3.88
N PRO A 105 -7.03 12.21 3.60
CA PRO A 105 -8.32 11.51 3.68
C PRO A 105 -8.37 10.26 2.77
N LEU A 106 -7.81 10.36 1.56
CA LEU A 106 -7.81 9.26 0.59
C LEU A 106 -6.96 8.08 1.08
N VAL A 107 -5.78 8.36 1.65
CA VAL A 107 -4.93 7.32 2.23
C VAL A 107 -5.60 6.67 3.43
N LEU A 108 -6.23 7.45 4.31
CA LEU A 108 -6.95 6.91 5.46
C LEU A 108 -8.13 6.03 5.06
N ASP A 109 -8.89 6.44 4.04
CA ASP A 109 -10.03 5.66 3.54
C ASP A 109 -9.58 4.31 2.97
N ILE A 110 -8.45 4.25 2.25
CA ILE A 110 -7.85 2.99 1.78
C ILE A 110 -7.52 2.09 2.97
N VAL A 111 -6.81 2.62 3.96
CA VAL A 111 -6.36 1.87 5.13
C VAL A 111 -7.55 1.34 5.95
N VAL A 112 -8.58 2.15 6.14
CA VAL A 112 -9.82 1.75 6.83
C VAL A 112 -10.56 0.68 6.04
N LYS A 113 -10.64 0.81 4.71
CA LYS A 113 -11.34 -0.14 3.84
C LYS A 113 -10.67 -1.50 3.78
N GLU A 114 -9.34 -1.53 3.69
CA GLU A 114 -8.58 -2.79 3.57
C GLU A 114 -8.51 -3.54 4.91
N LYS A 115 -8.75 -2.85 6.04
CA LYS A 115 -8.71 -3.43 7.40
C LYS A 115 -7.41 -4.19 7.68
N GLU A 116 -6.34 -3.87 6.96
CA GLU A 116 -5.05 -4.50 7.14
C GLU A 116 -4.44 -4.03 8.46
N LYS A 117 -4.38 -4.96 9.42
CA LYS A 117 -3.80 -4.70 10.75
C LYS A 117 -2.34 -4.24 10.67
N MET A 118 -1.63 -4.58 9.60
CA MET A 118 -0.23 -4.21 9.38
C MET A 118 -0.08 -2.75 8.94
N LEU A 119 -1.08 -2.16 8.25
CA LEU A 119 -1.05 -0.77 7.83
C LEU A 119 -1.23 0.20 9.00
N THR A 120 -2.05 -0.15 9.99
CA THR A 120 -2.36 0.72 11.14
C THR A 120 -1.11 1.27 11.85
N PRO A 121 -0.14 0.46 12.29
CA PRO A 121 1.06 1.00 12.96
C PRO A 121 1.96 1.81 12.01
N ALA A 122 2.03 1.49 10.72
CA ALA A 122 2.81 2.26 9.75
C ALA A 122 2.19 3.64 9.52
N VAL A 123 0.88 3.70 9.31
CA VAL A 123 0.12 4.95 9.14
C VAL A 123 0.20 5.81 10.39
N ARG A 124 0.05 5.23 11.58
CA ARG A 124 0.17 5.96 12.85
C ARG A 124 1.53 6.62 13.02
N ARG A 125 2.61 5.92 12.67
CA ARG A 125 3.97 6.46 12.76
C ARG A 125 4.23 7.51 11.70
N ALA A 126 3.86 7.24 10.45
CA ALA A 126 4.05 8.18 9.35
C ALA A 126 3.27 9.50 9.54
N LEU A 127 2.03 9.42 10.03
CA LEU A 127 1.17 10.58 10.23
C LEU A 127 1.41 11.30 11.57
N GLY A 128 1.87 10.59 12.60
CA GLY A 128 2.23 11.19 13.89
C GLY A 128 1.08 12.01 14.51
N PRO A 129 1.32 13.25 14.97
CA PRO A 129 0.29 14.12 15.55
C PRO A 129 -0.88 14.42 14.61
N LEU A 130 -0.63 14.41 13.29
CA LEU A 130 -1.63 14.72 12.27
C LEU A 130 -2.71 13.64 12.20
N ALA A 131 -2.36 12.37 12.44
CA ALA A 131 -3.34 11.28 12.54
C ALA A 131 -4.36 11.54 13.66
N THR A 132 -3.90 11.96 14.83
CA THR A 132 -4.77 12.31 15.97
C THR A 132 -5.67 13.50 15.62
N TRP A 133 -5.11 14.52 14.98
CA TRP A 133 -5.85 15.71 14.56
C TRP A 133 -6.94 15.38 13.53
N LEU A 134 -6.65 14.53 12.54
CA LEU A 134 -7.65 14.05 11.58
C LEU A 134 -8.70 13.17 12.25
N ALA A 135 -8.28 12.27 13.14
CA ALA A 135 -9.17 11.39 13.88
C ALA A 135 -10.18 12.16 14.74
N ALA A 136 -9.88 13.39 15.15
CA ALA A 136 -10.80 14.25 15.88
C ALA A 136 -11.89 14.87 14.98
N GLN A 137 -11.70 14.89 13.65
CA GLN A 137 -12.63 15.49 12.69
C GLN A 137 -13.63 14.50 12.12
N ASP A 138 -13.26 13.23 12.00
CA ASP A 138 -14.15 12.18 11.49
C ASP A 138 -14.16 10.96 12.41
N SER A 139 -15.36 10.65 12.93
CA SER A 139 -15.65 9.49 13.77
C SER A 139 -15.20 8.15 13.16
N ARG A 140 -15.17 8.05 11.83
CA ARG A 140 -14.71 6.85 11.10
C ARG A 140 -13.24 6.57 11.39
N TRP A 141 -12.42 7.62 11.46
CA TRP A 141 -11.00 7.52 11.74
C TRP A 141 -10.71 7.46 13.24
N THR A 142 -11.57 8.03 14.10
CA THR A 142 -11.43 7.91 15.56
C THR A 142 -11.34 6.45 16.00
N ASN A 143 -12.24 5.60 15.51
CA ASN A 143 -12.24 4.17 15.84
C ASN A 143 -11.00 3.43 15.33
N PHE A 144 -10.36 3.96 14.29
CA PHE A 144 -9.15 3.40 13.71
C PHE A 144 -7.89 3.75 14.52
N PHE A 145 -7.75 5.02 14.92
CA PHE A 145 -6.58 5.50 15.66
C PHE A 145 -6.66 5.22 17.16
N PHE A 146 -7.86 5.26 17.72
CA PHE A 146 -8.16 5.03 19.12
C PHE A 146 -9.12 3.86 19.25
N PRO A 147 -8.67 2.62 18.99
CA PRO A 147 -9.51 1.47 19.22
C PRO A 147 -9.89 1.48 20.70
N LYS A 148 -11.19 1.57 20.99
CA LYS A 148 -11.71 1.53 22.36
C LYS A 148 -11.05 0.37 23.08
N SER A 149 -10.27 0.67 24.13
CA SER A 149 -9.46 -0.31 24.85
C SER A 149 -10.30 -1.56 25.10
N ARG A 150 -9.77 -2.72 24.72
CA ARG A 150 -10.45 -4.02 24.84
C ARG A 150 -10.77 -4.42 26.30
N GLU A 151 -10.46 -3.58 27.28
CA GLU A 151 -10.71 -3.76 28.71
C GLU A 151 -12.19 -3.97 29.07
N GLN A 152 -13.14 -3.74 28.16
CA GLN A 152 -14.55 -4.10 28.37
C GLN A 152 -14.97 -5.47 27.79
N ARG A 153 -14.07 -6.19 27.09
CA ARG A 153 -14.37 -7.58 26.71
C ARG A 153 -14.07 -8.47 27.90
N LYS A 154 -15.12 -8.84 28.65
CA LYS A 154 -15.10 -9.99 29.58
C LYS A 154 -14.31 -11.13 28.90
N PRO A 155 -13.28 -11.70 29.56
CA PRO A 155 -12.49 -12.78 28.99
C PRO A 155 -13.45 -13.93 28.68
N SER A 156 -13.75 -14.14 27.41
CA SER A 156 -14.51 -15.30 27.00
C SER A 156 -13.59 -16.50 27.19
N LEU A 157 -13.93 -17.34 28.17
CA LEU A 157 -13.40 -18.68 28.39
C LEU A 157 -13.67 -19.52 27.15
N ARG A 158 -12.92 -19.31 26.07
CA ARG A 158 -12.85 -20.26 24.96
C ARG A 158 -11.81 -21.31 25.32
N PRO A 159 -12.16 -22.60 25.25
CA PRO A 159 -11.21 -23.67 25.53
C PRO A 159 -10.02 -23.55 24.58
N ALA A 160 -8.82 -23.66 25.13
CA ALA A 160 -7.57 -23.65 24.39
C ALA A 160 -7.63 -24.74 23.31
N ARG A 161 -7.62 -24.33 22.04
CA ARG A 161 -7.36 -25.27 20.95
C ARG A 161 -5.93 -25.77 21.12
N PRO A 162 -5.66 -27.07 20.91
CA PRO A 162 -4.33 -27.63 21.06
C PRO A 162 -3.33 -26.85 20.19
N GLU A 163 -2.26 -26.39 20.83
CA GLU A 163 -1.14 -25.67 20.23
C GLU A 163 -0.40 -26.58 19.27
N VAL A 164 -0.90 -26.73 18.06
CA VAL A 164 -0.06 -27.11 16.92
C VAL A 164 0.92 -25.97 16.74
N LEU A 165 2.15 -26.15 17.25
CA LEU A 165 3.37 -25.34 17.06
C LEU A 165 3.14 -24.14 16.15
N ARG A 166 2.48 -23.10 16.68
CA ARG A 166 2.41 -21.80 16.02
C ARG A 166 3.76 -21.17 16.27
N VAL A 167 4.77 -21.61 15.52
CA VAL A 167 6.02 -20.88 15.42
C VAL A 167 5.61 -19.46 15.04
N HIS A 168 5.77 -18.53 15.98
CA HIS A 168 5.51 -17.13 15.74
C HIS A 168 6.61 -16.62 14.80
N TRP A 169 6.41 -16.84 13.49
CA TRP A 169 7.34 -16.45 12.43
C TRP A 169 7.87 -15.01 12.55
N PRO A 170 7.06 -14.02 12.96
CA PRO A 170 7.54 -12.65 13.14
C PRO A 170 8.58 -12.47 14.27
N ALA A 171 8.68 -13.42 15.21
CA ALA A 171 9.56 -13.33 16.37
C ALA A 171 10.89 -14.07 16.19
N LEU A 172 11.07 -14.82 15.09
CA LEU A 172 12.32 -15.54 14.86
C LEU A 172 13.44 -14.58 14.41
N PRO A 173 14.67 -14.75 14.92
CA PRO A 173 15.84 -14.06 14.41
C PRO A 173 15.99 -14.28 12.90
N TYR A 174 16.36 -13.23 12.16
CA TYR A 174 16.44 -13.27 10.69
C TYR A 174 17.29 -14.44 10.18
N ALA A 175 18.48 -14.65 10.74
CA ALA A 175 19.38 -15.72 10.33
C ALA A 175 18.78 -17.14 10.51
N LEU A 176 17.97 -17.34 11.54
CA LEU A 176 17.29 -18.62 11.75
C LEU A 176 16.13 -18.79 10.78
N TRP A 177 15.32 -17.74 10.59
CA TRP A 177 14.24 -17.73 9.61
C TRP A 177 14.75 -18.01 8.20
N GLU A 178 15.81 -17.33 7.78
CA GLU A 178 16.46 -17.50 6.48
C GLU A 178 16.91 -18.95 6.27
N ARG A 179 17.64 -19.53 7.23
CA ARG A 179 18.09 -20.93 7.16
C ARG A 179 16.92 -21.91 7.02
N CYS A 180 15.85 -21.75 7.79
CA CYS A 180 14.67 -22.61 7.72
C CYS A 180 13.98 -22.51 6.36
N VAL A 181 13.75 -21.28 5.87
CA VAL A 181 13.07 -21.03 4.60
C VAL A 181 13.89 -21.56 3.42
N LEU A 182 15.21 -21.39 3.42
CA LEU A 182 16.07 -21.92 2.37
C LEU A 182 16.13 -23.46 2.39
N ALA A 183 16.15 -24.08 3.57
CA ALA A 183 16.11 -25.53 3.70
C ALA A 183 14.80 -26.11 3.14
N TRP A 184 13.66 -25.47 3.42
CA TRP A 184 12.38 -25.90 2.87
C TRP A 184 12.20 -25.62 1.40
N ALA A 185 12.75 -24.51 0.90
CA ALA A 185 12.67 -24.13 -0.51
C ALA A 185 13.31 -25.17 -1.45
N GLN A 186 14.20 -26.03 -0.93
CA GLN A 186 14.80 -27.15 -1.66
C GLN A 186 13.83 -28.32 -1.89
N SER A 187 12.71 -28.39 -1.17
CA SER A 187 11.71 -29.46 -1.29
C SER A 187 10.54 -29.02 -2.17
N ASP A 188 10.22 -29.79 -3.19
CA ASP A 188 9.11 -29.50 -4.11
C ASP A 188 7.75 -29.56 -3.40
N ASP A 189 7.59 -30.49 -2.48
CA ASP A 189 6.38 -30.66 -1.68
C ASP A 189 6.10 -29.43 -0.81
N ALA A 190 7.14 -28.69 -0.42
CA ALA A 190 6.99 -27.45 0.34
C ALA A 190 6.28 -26.34 -0.46
N TRP A 191 6.26 -26.42 -1.79
CA TRP A 191 5.59 -25.44 -2.65
C TRP A 191 4.18 -25.86 -3.06
N ALA A 192 3.84 -27.15 -2.92
CA ALA A 192 2.62 -27.72 -3.48
C ALA A 192 1.31 -27.26 -2.78
N SER A 193 1.39 -26.80 -1.53
CA SER A 193 0.23 -26.49 -0.71
C SER A 193 0.28 -25.10 -0.07
N SER A 194 -0.88 -24.44 -0.01
CA SER A 194 -1.08 -23.20 0.74
C SER A 194 -0.87 -23.35 2.26
N THR A 195 -0.92 -24.59 2.75
CA THR A 195 -0.77 -24.92 4.17
C THR A 195 0.63 -25.43 4.53
N SER A 196 1.56 -25.47 3.56
CA SER A 196 2.92 -25.90 3.84
C SER A 196 3.61 -24.93 4.82
N ALA A 197 4.56 -25.44 5.60
CA ALA A 197 5.31 -24.62 6.54
C ALA A 197 6.04 -23.46 5.85
N LEU A 198 6.59 -23.72 4.65
CA LEU A 198 7.24 -22.71 3.82
C LEU A 198 6.26 -21.61 3.42
N VAL A 199 5.13 -21.95 2.79
CA VAL A 199 4.17 -20.94 2.29
C VAL A 199 3.62 -20.11 3.43
N LEU A 200 3.29 -20.74 4.57
CA LEU A 200 2.85 -20.01 5.75
C LEU A 200 3.95 -19.09 6.31
N ALA A 201 5.20 -19.55 6.40
CA ALA A 201 6.31 -18.74 6.85
C ALA A 201 6.56 -17.55 5.91
N LEU A 202 6.49 -17.76 4.59
CA LEU A 202 6.70 -16.73 3.58
C LEU A 202 5.60 -15.67 3.55
N LEU A 203 4.35 -16.04 3.76
CA LEU A 203 3.22 -15.10 3.77
C LEU A 203 3.12 -14.34 5.12
N GLN A 204 3.52 -14.97 6.22
CA GLN A 204 3.39 -14.39 7.57
C GLN A 204 4.64 -13.68 8.07
N SER A 205 5.81 -13.86 7.44
CA SER A 205 7.03 -13.18 7.88
C SER A 205 6.93 -11.66 7.72
N ILE A 206 7.78 -10.92 8.43
CA ILE A 206 8.03 -9.50 8.17
C ILE A 206 9.40 -9.27 7.54
N HIS A 207 10.16 -10.35 7.39
CA HIS A 207 11.55 -10.33 6.95
C HIS A 207 11.65 -10.15 5.44
N PRO A 208 12.66 -9.41 4.95
CA PRO A 208 12.96 -9.32 3.53
C PRO A 208 13.33 -10.71 3.00
N TRP A 209 12.91 -11.00 1.77
CA TRP A 209 13.18 -12.30 1.16
C TRP A 209 14.63 -12.37 0.66
N PRO A 210 15.40 -13.42 1.04
CA PRO A 210 16.78 -13.57 0.62
C PRO A 210 16.85 -13.91 -0.88
N GLN A 211 17.92 -13.51 -1.56
CA GLN A 211 18.09 -13.73 -3.00
C GLN A 211 17.98 -15.22 -3.42
N PRO A 212 18.55 -16.19 -2.69
CA PRO A 212 18.41 -17.60 -3.08
C PRO A 212 16.96 -18.10 -3.02
N LEU A 213 16.12 -17.50 -2.16
CA LEU A 213 14.71 -17.84 -2.09
C LEU A 213 13.95 -17.38 -3.34
N THR A 214 14.25 -16.20 -3.88
CA THR A 214 13.60 -15.75 -5.13
C THR A 214 13.92 -16.65 -6.30
N ALA A 215 15.16 -17.14 -6.38
CA ALA A 215 15.55 -18.12 -7.39
C ALA A 215 14.81 -19.46 -7.19
N ALA A 216 14.73 -19.95 -5.94
CA ALA A 216 14.00 -21.18 -5.63
C ALA A 216 12.50 -21.07 -5.92
N LEU A 217 11.85 -19.94 -5.57
CA LEU A 217 10.46 -19.65 -5.89
C LEU A 217 10.24 -19.73 -7.40
N TRP A 218 11.15 -19.13 -8.18
CA TRP A 218 11.08 -19.16 -9.64
C TRP A 218 11.17 -20.58 -10.20
N THR A 219 12.16 -21.37 -9.78
CA THR A 219 12.31 -22.76 -10.24
C THR A 219 11.11 -23.64 -9.84
N ALA A 220 10.55 -23.46 -8.65
CA ALA A 220 9.34 -24.16 -8.23
C ALA A 220 8.11 -23.74 -9.05
N TRP A 221 8.03 -22.45 -9.36
CA TRP A 221 6.97 -21.91 -10.19
C TRP A 221 7.01 -22.41 -11.64
N GLU A 222 8.18 -22.40 -12.28
CA GLU A 222 8.37 -22.92 -13.65
C GLU A 222 7.87 -24.35 -13.75
N ARG A 223 8.30 -25.20 -12.81
CA ARG A 223 7.84 -26.59 -12.74
C ARG A 223 6.34 -26.67 -12.56
N THR A 224 5.75 -25.90 -11.64
CA THR A 224 4.30 -25.94 -11.41
C THR A 224 3.50 -25.47 -12.64
N SER A 225 3.98 -24.42 -13.32
CA SER A 225 3.33 -23.88 -14.51
C SER A 225 3.37 -24.85 -15.69
N ALA A 226 4.43 -25.66 -15.80
CA ALA A 226 4.54 -26.72 -16.80
C ALA A 226 3.54 -27.87 -16.55
N HIS A 227 3.28 -28.21 -15.29
CA HIS A 227 2.31 -29.25 -14.91
C HIS A 227 0.85 -28.75 -14.93
N SER A 228 0.62 -27.44 -14.76
CA SER A 228 -0.71 -26.83 -14.66
C SER A 228 -0.80 -25.57 -15.53
N ALA A 229 -0.70 -25.74 -16.84
CA ALA A 229 -0.68 -24.63 -17.78
C ALA A 229 -1.96 -23.77 -17.77
N HIS A 230 -3.12 -24.36 -17.44
CA HIS A 230 -4.42 -23.71 -17.60
C HIS A 230 -4.99 -23.12 -16.30
N THR A 231 -4.41 -23.42 -15.14
CA THR A 231 -4.92 -22.97 -13.84
C THR A 231 -3.77 -22.55 -12.95
N VAL A 232 -3.91 -21.38 -12.33
CA VAL A 232 -2.96 -20.91 -11.32
C VAL A 232 -3.51 -21.24 -9.94
N PRO A 233 -2.86 -22.09 -9.15
CA PRO A 233 -3.27 -22.32 -7.77
C PRO A 233 -3.24 -21.01 -6.98
N SER A 234 -4.24 -20.76 -6.15
CA SER A 234 -4.43 -19.46 -5.47
C SER A 234 -3.26 -19.04 -4.58
N HIS A 235 -2.52 -19.99 -3.99
CA HIS A 235 -1.34 -19.68 -3.19
C HIS A 235 -0.20 -19.10 -4.03
N TRP A 236 -0.08 -19.44 -5.31
CA TRP A 236 0.92 -18.82 -6.20
C TRP A 236 0.66 -17.34 -6.42
N HIS A 237 -0.61 -16.92 -6.50
CA HIS A 237 -0.93 -15.49 -6.53
C HIS A 237 -0.44 -14.79 -5.26
N GLN A 238 -0.71 -15.38 -4.10
CA GLN A 238 -0.28 -14.82 -2.81
C GLN A 238 1.24 -14.78 -2.67
N LEU A 239 1.93 -15.84 -3.06
CA LEU A 239 3.39 -15.93 -3.00
C LEU A 239 4.05 -14.91 -3.91
N TRP A 240 3.59 -14.78 -5.17
CA TRP A 240 4.17 -13.82 -6.10
C TRP A 240 3.87 -12.37 -5.72
N GLN A 241 2.67 -12.10 -5.19
CA GLN A 241 2.37 -10.79 -4.59
C GLN A 241 3.27 -10.49 -3.39
N ALA A 242 3.46 -11.46 -2.49
CA ALA A 242 4.36 -11.30 -1.35
C ALA A 242 5.82 -11.10 -1.80
N ALA A 243 6.27 -11.83 -2.83
CA ALA A 243 7.59 -11.68 -3.42
C ALA A 243 7.77 -10.25 -3.97
N ALA A 244 6.81 -9.74 -4.75
CA ALA A 244 6.85 -8.37 -5.29
C ALA A 244 7.05 -7.30 -4.20
N LEU A 245 6.49 -7.53 -3.02
CA LEU A 245 6.56 -6.60 -1.88
C LEU A 245 7.80 -6.81 -1.01
N ARG A 246 8.37 -8.02 -0.94
CA ARG A 246 9.39 -8.40 0.07
C ARG A 246 10.77 -8.73 -0.49
N ALA A 247 10.87 -9.18 -1.73
CA ALA A 247 12.16 -9.41 -2.38
C ALA A 247 12.74 -8.10 -2.91
N ALA A 248 14.05 -8.01 -3.07
CA ALA A 248 14.64 -6.84 -3.72
C ALA A 248 14.14 -6.73 -5.17
N PRO A 249 13.71 -5.54 -5.66
CA PRO A 249 13.14 -5.41 -7.00
C PRO A 249 14.06 -5.89 -8.12
N GLU A 250 15.36 -5.63 -7.98
CA GLU A 250 16.42 -6.10 -8.88
C GLU A 250 16.37 -7.62 -9.10
N HIS A 251 16.16 -8.41 -8.03
CA HIS A 251 16.12 -9.87 -8.11
C HIS A 251 14.90 -10.39 -8.88
N LEU A 252 13.82 -9.63 -8.93
CA LEU A 252 12.59 -10.03 -9.63
C LEU A 252 12.54 -9.56 -11.08
N LEU A 253 13.22 -8.45 -11.42
CA LEU A 253 13.24 -7.91 -12.78
C LEU A 253 14.14 -8.72 -13.73
N ASP A 254 15.25 -9.26 -13.24
CA ASP A 254 16.18 -10.05 -14.06
C ASP A 254 15.54 -11.37 -14.53
N VAL A 255 14.69 -11.94 -13.68
CA VAL A 255 14.11 -13.26 -13.85
C VAL A 255 12.98 -13.27 -14.90
N GLN A 256 12.36 -12.13 -15.21
CA GLN A 256 11.17 -12.06 -16.06
C GLN A 256 11.42 -11.92 -17.57
N ARG A 257 12.68 -11.85 -18.02
CA ARG A 257 13.01 -11.49 -19.42
C ARG A 257 12.88 -12.64 -20.43
N THR A 258 12.75 -13.89 -19.99
CA THR A 258 13.16 -15.04 -20.83
C THR A 258 12.06 -15.98 -21.34
N SER A 259 10.78 -15.74 -21.07
CA SER A 259 9.80 -16.83 -21.22
C SER A 259 8.44 -16.44 -21.77
N LEU A 260 7.93 -17.27 -22.68
CA LEU A 260 6.55 -17.29 -23.16
C LEU A 260 5.72 -18.19 -22.24
N TRP A 261 4.71 -17.63 -21.58
CA TRP A 261 3.92 -18.34 -20.58
C TRP A 261 2.51 -18.65 -21.07
N PRO A 262 1.87 -19.71 -20.55
CA PRO A 262 0.43 -19.90 -20.73
C PRO A 262 -0.35 -18.68 -20.18
N TYR A 263 -1.47 -18.36 -20.83
CA TYR A 263 -2.23 -17.13 -20.59
C TYR A 263 -2.50 -16.76 -19.12
N PRO A 264 -3.00 -17.64 -18.23
CA PRO A 264 -3.33 -17.22 -16.86
C PRO A 264 -2.08 -16.90 -16.03
N TRP A 265 -0.95 -17.55 -16.33
CA TRP A 265 0.35 -17.26 -15.71
C TRP A 265 0.94 -15.94 -16.20
N GLN A 266 0.77 -15.63 -17.49
CA GLN A 266 1.22 -14.36 -18.07
C GLN A 266 0.56 -13.15 -17.40
N THR A 267 -0.75 -13.22 -17.14
CA THR A 267 -1.49 -12.15 -16.46
C THR A 267 -0.98 -11.93 -15.03
N LEU A 268 -0.79 -13.00 -14.25
CA LEU A 268 -0.19 -12.90 -12.92
C LEU A 268 1.18 -12.24 -12.98
N MET A 269 2.05 -12.71 -13.86
CA MET A 269 3.42 -12.20 -13.96
C MET A 269 3.47 -10.74 -14.43
N SER A 270 2.54 -10.31 -15.29
CA SER A 270 2.41 -8.89 -15.65
C SER A 270 2.08 -8.04 -14.44
N HIS A 271 1.11 -8.44 -13.61
CA HIS A 271 0.78 -7.70 -12.39
C HIS A 271 1.96 -7.63 -11.41
N VAL A 272 2.67 -8.74 -11.23
CA VAL A 272 3.88 -8.80 -10.38
C VAL A 272 4.94 -7.84 -10.92
N ARG A 273 5.19 -7.85 -12.23
CA ARG A 273 6.13 -6.95 -12.89
C ARG A 273 5.77 -5.48 -12.67
N ASP A 274 4.50 -5.13 -12.83
CA ASP A 274 4.05 -3.75 -12.69
C ASP A 274 4.25 -3.25 -11.25
N VAL A 275 3.95 -4.10 -10.25
CA VAL A 275 4.20 -3.80 -8.83
C VAL A 275 5.70 -3.66 -8.55
N VAL A 276 6.53 -4.58 -9.03
CA VAL A 276 7.99 -4.56 -8.84
C VAL A 276 8.61 -3.32 -9.49
N ALA A 277 8.21 -2.99 -10.72
CA ALA A 277 8.69 -1.82 -11.43
C ALA A 277 8.25 -0.52 -10.74
N PHE A 278 7.00 -0.46 -10.25
CA PHE A 278 6.52 0.67 -9.45
C PHE A 278 7.34 0.84 -8.17
N ARG A 279 7.57 -0.25 -7.44
CA ARG A 279 8.36 -0.25 -6.21
C ARG A 279 9.82 0.15 -6.46
N ALA A 280 10.44 -0.33 -7.54
CA ALA A 280 11.79 0.08 -7.93
C ALA A 280 11.87 1.59 -8.22
N ARG A 281 10.91 2.15 -8.98
CA ARG A 281 10.82 3.60 -9.22
C ARG A 281 10.64 4.38 -7.92
N MET A 282 9.77 3.91 -7.03
CA MET A 282 9.56 4.52 -5.73
C MET A 282 10.86 4.58 -4.92
N LEU A 283 11.55 3.45 -4.74
CA LEU A 283 12.82 3.42 -4.02
C LEU A 283 13.88 4.33 -4.65
N HIS A 284 13.92 4.42 -5.98
CA HIS A 284 14.83 5.32 -6.68
C HIS A 284 14.55 6.80 -6.40
N VAL A 285 13.28 7.22 -6.46
CA VAL A 285 12.86 8.60 -6.12
C VAL A 285 13.26 8.93 -4.68
N PHE A 286 12.95 8.05 -3.73
CA PHE A 286 13.29 8.23 -2.32
C PHE A 286 14.80 8.15 -2.02
N ARG A 287 15.65 7.69 -2.94
CA ARG A 287 17.11 7.74 -2.78
C ARG A 287 17.69 9.08 -3.23
N ARG A 288 17.05 9.77 -4.18
CA ARG A 288 17.57 11.01 -4.81
C ARG A 288 17.28 12.28 -4.02
N GLY A 289 16.08 12.42 -3.45
CA GLY A 289 15.73 13.52 -2.54
C GLY A 289 16.02 13.14 -1.12
#